data_AF-A0A1A7ZYS0-F1
#
_entry.id   AF-A0A1A7ZYS0-F1
#
_cell.length_a   1.000
_cell.length_b   1.000
_cell.length_c   1.000
_cell.angle_alpha   90.00
_cell.angle_beta   90.00
_cell.angle_gamma   90.00
#
_symmetry.space_group_name_H-M   'P 1'
#
loop_
_entity.id
_entity.type
_entity.pdbx_description
1 polymer ?
#
loop_
_entity_poly.entity_id
_entity_poly.type
_entity_poly.pdbx_seq_one_letter_code
_entity_poly.pdbx_strand_id
1 'polypeptide(L)'
;RCTWITGSARKIRDNAADWHNLMLRWDRLNDEGFNLAASIVNMRHSQGDLLVLDTCPPPSQSTSAEAQQVAGAAELQDECLKLQDVVDRMVMLHLTFIWHEEMSGVLLAAFSQELKLKQTILQEVAHTMTSDLSKVYLSCWLHQPFIPAATRLGLEALLLETGHRPL
;
A
#
# COMPACT_ATOMS: atom_id res chain seq x y z
N ARG A 1 -39.24 18.73 21.20
CA ARG A 1 -38.45 17.94 20.22
C ARG A 1 -37.04 18.53 20.20
N CYS A 2 -36.09 17.86 20.87
CA CYS A 2 -34.75 18.41 21.12
C CYS A 2 -33.89 18.32 19.86
N THR A 3 -33.55 19.47 19.27
CA THR A 3 -32.70 19.61 18.09
C THR A 3 -31.23 19.21 18.34
N TRP A 4 -30.80 19.17 19.59
CA TRP A 4 -29.44 18.76 20.02
C TRP A 4 -29.12 17.29 19.67
N ILE A 5 -30.07 16.38 19.82
CA ILE A 5 -29.85 14.93 19.61
C ILE A 5 -29.64 14.62 18.11
N THR A 6 -30.28 15.40 17.23
CA THR A 6 -30.14 15.29 15.77
C THR A 6 -28.78 15.75 15.25
N GLY A 7 -28.08 16.65 15.94
CA GLY A 7 -26.76 17.12 15.54
C GLY A 7 -25.69 16.03 15.65
N SER A 8 -25.65 15.34 16.80
CA SER A 8 -24.74 14.21 17.04
C SER A 8 -25.04 13.01 16.15
N ALA A 9 -26.32 12.68 15.92
CA ALA A 9 -26.69 11.56 15.06
C ALA A 9 -26.32 11.79 13.57
N ARG A 10 -26.55 12.99 13.04
CA ARG A 10 -26.14 13.35 11.68
C ARG A 10 -24.61 13.28 11.54
N LYS A 11 -23.89 13.81 12.52
CA LYS A 11 -22.43 13.79 12.54
C LYS A 11 -21.85 12.37 12.52
N ILE A 12 -22.39 11.47 13.35
CA ILE A 12 -21.97 10.05 13.37
C ILE A 12 -22.24 9.39 12.01
N ARG A 13 -23.38 9.69 11.40
CA ARG A 13 -23.73 9.20 10.07
C ARG A 13 -22.74 9.70 9.01
N ASP A 14 -22.51 11.01 8.93
CA ASP A 14 -21.58 11.58 7.96
C ASP A 14 -20.16 11.01 8.15
N ASN A 15 -19.72 10.86 9.40
CA ASN A 15 -18.44 10.22 9.74
C ASN A 15 -18.34 8.77 9.26
N ALA A 16 -19.42 7.98 9.37
CA ALA A 16 -19.45 6.61 8.89
C ALA A 16 -19.28 6.54 7.36
N ALA A 17 -19.91 7.45 6.62
CA ALA A 17 -19.76 7.57 5.18
C ALA A 17 -18.33 7.98 4.79
N ASP A 18 -17.74 8.93 5.51
CA ASP A 18 -16.37 9.38 5.27
C ASP A 18 -15.36 8.25 5.49
N TRP A 19 -15.48 7.48 6.58
CA TRP A 19 -14.66 6.29 6.80
C TRP A 19 -14.79 5.26 5.69
N HIS A 20 -16.00 5.01 5.22
CA HIS A 20 -16.24 4.09 4.12
C HIS A 20 -15.54 4.55 2.85
N ASN A 21 -15.70 5.82 2.48
CA ASN A 21 -15.07 6.40 1.30
C ASN A 21 -13.54 6.35 1.39
N LEU A 22 -12.98 6.62 2.58
CA LEU A 22 -11.55 6.59 2.81
C LEU A 22 -11.01 5.17 2.77
N MET A 23 -11.71 4.18 3.34
CA MET A 23 -11.32 2.78 3.25
C MET A 23 -11.32 2.29 1.79
N LEU A 24 -12.31 2.69 0.99
CA LEU A 24 -12.32 2.39 -0.44
C LEU A 24 -11.14 3.02 -1.19
N ARG A 25 -10.76 4.26 -0.86
CA ARG A 25 -9.58 4.91 -1.46
C ARG A 25 -8.29 4.22 -1.04
N TRP A 26 -8.18 3.85 0.23
CA TRP A 26 -7.05 3.08 0.75
C TRP A 26 -6.92 1.74 0.02
N ASP A 27 -8.00 0.99 -0.15
CA ASP A 27 -8.00 -0.31 -0.83
C ASP A 27 -7.52 -0.18 -2.28
N ARG A 28 -7.96 0.85 -3.00
CA ARG A 28 -7.48 1.12 -4.37
C ARG A 28 -5.97 1.39 -4.43
N LEU A 29 -5.47 2.24 -3.54
CA LEU A 29 -4.03 2.52 -3.45
C LEU A 29 -3.24 1.28 -3.02
N ASN A 30 -3.83 0.46 -2.14
CA ASN A 30 -3.21 -0.78 -1.70
C ASN A 30 -3.01 -1.74 -2.87
N ASP A 31 -4.05 -1.93 -3.69
CA ASP A 31 -4.00 -2.80 -4.87
C ASP A 31 -3.03 -2.27 -5.91
N GLU A 32 -3.05 -0.96 -6.20
CA GLU A 32 -2.09 -0.30 -7.08
C GLU A 32 -0.64 -0.53 -6.62
N GLY A 33 -0.37 -0.27 -5.34
CA GLY A 33 0.95 -0.47 -4.75
C GLY A 33 1.39 -1.94 -4.72
N PHE A 34 0.46 -2.88 -4.55
CA PHE A 34 0.77 -4.32 -4.61
C PHE A 34 1.26 -4.71 -6.01
N ASN A 35 0.57 -4.24 -7.05
CA ASN A 35 0.95 -4.52 -8.43
C ASN A 35 2.33 -3.95 -8.78
N LEU A 36 2.61 -2.71 -8.35
CA LEU A 36 3.92 -2.08 -8.53
C LEU A 36 5.02 -2.82 -7.74
N ALA A 37 4.77 -3.19 -6.49
CA ALA A 37 5.72 -3.97 -5.69
C ALA A 37 6.02 -5.34 -6.32
N ALA A 38 5.00 -6.02 -6.85
CA ALA A 38 5.17 -7.29 -7.56
C ALA A 38 5.97 -7.12 -8.86
N SER A 39 5.71 -6.05 -9.61
CA SER A 39 6.48 -5.64 -10.79
C SER A 39 7.97 -5.45 -10.45
N ILE A 40 8.27 -4.69 -9.38
CA ILE A 40 9.62 -4.47 -8.88
C ILE A 40 10.33 -5.79 -8.56
N VAL A 41 9.67 -6.68 -7.79
CA VAL A 41 10.23 -7.99 -7.43
C VAL A 41 10.55 -8.84 -8.67
N ASN A 42 9.66 -8.86 -9.66
CA ASN A 42 9.86 -9.63 -10.90
C ASN A 42 11.03 -9.09 -11.74
N MET A 43 11.15 -7.77 -11.86
CA MET A 43 12.28 -7.14 -12.54
C MET A 43 13.60 -7.45 -11.84
N ARG A 44 13.63 -7.43 -10.50
CA ARG A 44 14.82 -7.79 -9.71
C ARG A 44 15.22 -9.25 -9.89
N HIS A 45 14.26 -10.17 -9.88
CA HIS A 45 14.54 -11.59 -10.12
C HIS A 45 15.16 -11.80 -11.51
N SER A 46 14.61 -11.12 -12.53
CA SER A 46 15.11 -11.19 -13.90
C SER A 46 16.54 -10.64 -14.03
N GLN A 47 16.88 -9.57 -13.30
CA GLN A 47 18.24 -9.03 -13.25
C GLN A 47 19.20 -9.95 -12.48
N GLY A 48 18.74 -10.59 -11.40
CA GLY A 48 19.52 -11.55 -10.62
C GLY A 48 19.90 -12.80 -11.42
N ASP A 49 18.97 -13.36 -12.19
CA ASP A 49 19.22 -14.53 -13.04
C ASP A 49 20.26 -14.23 -14.14
N LEU A 50 20.25 -13.01 -14.72
CA LEU A 50 21.21 -12.58 -15.73
C LEU A 50 22.66 -12.49 -15.21
N LEU A 51 22.85 -12.05 -13.96
CA LEU A 51 24.18 -11.93 -13.34
C LEU A 51 24.79 -13.30 -12.98
N VAL A 52 23.95 -14.33 -12.77
CA VAL A 52 24.42 -15.70 -12.45
C VAL A 52 24.91 -16.44 -13.70
N LEU A 53 24.38 -16.11 -14.89
CA LEU A 53 24.77 -16.76 -16.15
C LEU A 53 26.09 -16.23 -16.77
N ASP A 54 26.63 -15.10 -16.31
CA ASP A 54 27.83 -14.46 -16.86
C ASP A 54 29.16 -14.94 -16.25
N THR A 55 29.20 -16.10 -15.57
CA THR A 55 30.43 -16.62 -14.92
C THR A 55 31.42 -17.33 -15.86
N CYS A 56 31.27 -17.23 -17.18
CA CYS A 56 32.14 -17.92 -18.14
C CYS A 56 32.81 -16.94 -19.12
N PRO A 57 34.14 -16.70 -19.05
CA PRO A 57 34.79 -15.71 -19.91
C PRO A 57 35.05 -16.25 -21.32
N PRO A 58 34.73 -15.47 -22.38
CA PRO A 58 35.78 -14.95 -23.26
C PRO A 58 35.55 -13.48 -23.70
N PRO A 59 36.58 -12.81 -24.28
CA PRO A 59 36.61 -11.37 -24.44
C PRO A 59 35.89 -10.87 -25.71
N SER A 60 35.37 -9.65 -25.64
CA SER A 60 34.95 -8.76 -26.76
C SER A 60 33.48 -8.86 -27.19
N GLN A 61 32.58 -8.24 -26.41
CA GLN A 61 31.24 -7.79 -26.86
C GLN A 61 30.57 -6.86 -25.80
N SER A 62 31.26 -5.79 -25.38
CA SER A 62 30.87 -5.03 -24.18
C SER A 62 29.74 -4.00 -24.38
N THR A 63 29.36 -3.64 -25.60
CA THR A 63 28.54 -2.43 -25.81
C THR A 63 27.03 -2.67 -25.72
N SER A 64 26.53 -3.87 -25.99
CA SER A 64 25.08 -4.17 -25.98
C SER A 64 24.56 -4.57 -24.59
N ALA A 65 25.36 -5.27 -23.79
CA ALA A 65 24.96 -5.72 -22.44
C ALA A 65 24.89 -4.55 -21.43
N GLU A 66 25.82 -3.59 -21.52
CA GLU A 66 25.84 -2.39 -20.68
C GLU A 66 24.61 -1.49 -20.96
N ALA A 67 24.25 -1.29 -22.23
CA ALA A 67 23.06 -0.53 -22.61
C ALA A 67 21.76 -1.19 -22.09
N GLN A 68 21.69 -2.52 -22.12
CA GLN A 68 20.53 -3.28 -21.63
C GLN A 68 20.38 -3.22 -20.11
N GLN A 69 21.49 -3.26 -19.35
CA GLN A 69 21.47 -3.09 -17.90
C GLN A 69 21.08 -1.66 -17.49
N VAL A 70 21.57 -0.64 -18.21
CA VAL A 70 21.21 0.77 -17.95
C VAL A 70 19.73 1.01 -18.21
N ALA A 71 19.17 0.44 -19.28
CA ALA A 71 17.74 0.51 -19.58
C ALA A 71 16.89 -0.17 -18.49
N GLY A 72 17.26 -1.39 -18.08
CA GLY A 72 16.55 -2.11 -17.02
C GLY A 72 16.66 -1.45 -15.64
N ALA A 73 17.77 -0.76 -15.35
CA ALA A 73 17.91 0.04 -14.13
C ALA A 73 17.00 1.27 -14.13
N ALA A 74 16.83 1.93 -15.29
CA ALA A 74 15.93 3.08 -15.42
C ALA A 74 14.45 2.69 -15.27
N GLU A 75 14.03 1.56 -15.87
CA GLU A 75 12.67 1.02 -15.72
C GLU A 75 12.36 0.63 -14.27
N LEU A 76 13.31 -0.03 -13.60
CA LEU A 76 13.19 -0.36 -12.18
C LEU A 76 13.04 0.90 -11.32
N GLN A 77 13.84 1.94 -11.60
CA GLN A 77 13.78 3.20 -10.88
C GLN A 77 12.42 3.90 -11.07
N ASP A 78 11.85 3.87 -12.28
CA ASP A 78 10.53 4.44 -12.57
C ASP A 78 9.42 3.74 -11.77
N GLU A 79 9.44 2.41 -11.69
CA GLU A 79 8.47 1.65 -10.89
C GLU A 79 8.61 1.91 -9.39
N CYS A 80 9.83 2.10 -8.87
CA CYS A 80 10.06 2.53 -7.49
C CYS A 80 9.47 3.92 -7.23
N LEU A 81 9.60 4.87 -8.16
CA LEU A 81 9.03 6.21 -8.04
C LEU A 81 7.50 6.17 -8.06
N LYS A 82 6.89 5.33 -8.90
CA LYS A 82 5.42 5.11 -8.88
C LYS A 82 4.97 4.53 -7.55
N LEU A 83 5.70 3.56 -6.99
CA LEU A 83 5.36 2.98 -5.70
C LEU A 83 5.49 4.02 -4.57
N GLN A 84 6.50 4.89 -4.63
CA GLN A 84 6.64 6.02 -3.72
C GLN A 84 5.43 6.95 -3.80
N ASP A 85 4.97 7.33 -4.99
CA ASP A 85 3.77 8.17 -5.17
C ASP A 85 2.53 7.52 -4.53
N VAL A 86 2.34 6.21 -4.70
CA VAL A 86 1.24 5.48 -4.04
C VAL A 86 1.32 5.61 -2.52
N VAL A 87 2.50 5.38 -1.93
CA VAL A 87 2.70 5.49 -0.48
C VAL A 87 2.51 6.93 -0.01
N ASP A 88 2.97 7.93 -0.76
CA ASP A 88 2.76 9.34 -0.44
C ASP A 88 1.27 9.70 -0.46
N ARG A 89 0.51 9.19 -1.44
CA ARG A 89 -0.96 9.33 -1.44
C ARG A 89 -1.61 8.65 -0.24
N MET A 90 -1.09 7.50 0.21
CA MET A 90 -1.55 6.85 1.45
C MET A 90 -1.23 7.69 2.70
N VAL A 91 -0.06 8.33 2.75
CA VAL A 91 0.30 9.30 3.81
C VAL A 91 -0.67 10.48 3.80
N MET A 92 -0.99 11.02 2.63
CA MET A 92 -1.96 12.12 2.51
C MET A 92 -3.35 11.71 2.99
N LEU A 93 -3.80 10.48 2.69
CA LEU A 93 -5.05 9.94 3.24
C LEU A 93 -4.97 9.85 4.78
N HIS A 94 -3.88 9.30 5.32
CA HIS A 94 -3.67 9.19 6.77
C HIS A 94 -3.64 10.56 7.48
N LEU A 95 -3.01 11.56 6.89
CA LEU A 95 -3.04 12.93 7.43
C LEU A 95 -4.45 13.51 7.39
N THR A 96 -5.19 13.30 6.30
CA THR A 96 -6.59 13.72 6.18
C THR A 96 -7.44 13.14 7.33
N PHE A 97 -7.18 11.90 7.74
CA PHE A 97 -7.81 11.28 8.91
C PHE A 97 -7.47 11.99 10.22
N ILE A 98 -6.20 12.32 10.45
CA ILE A 98 -5.75 13.00 11.67
C ILE A 98 -6.36 14.40 11.77
N TRP A 99 -6.45 15.13 10.66
CA TRP A 99 -7.01 16.49 10.65
C TRP A 99 -8.52 16.52 10.96
N HIS A 100 -9.25 15.44 10.68
CA HIS A 100 -10.69 15.32 10.92
C HIS A 100 -11.04 14.69 12.29
N GLU A 101 -10.21 14.88 13.33
CA GLU A 101 -10.21 14.10 14.58
C GLU A 101 -11.55 14.11 15.38
N GLU A 102 -12.44 13.18 15.01
CA GLU A 102 -13.64 12.77 15.76
C GLU A 102 -13.92 11.26 15.63
N MET A 103 -12.87 10.50 15.37
CA MET A 103 -12.96 9.13 14.90
C MET A 103 -12.42 8.11 15.92
N SER A 104 -12.70 6.82 15.70
CA SER A 104 -12.17 5.78 16.57
C SER A 104 -10.64 5.74 16.49
N GLY A 105 -9.95 5.97 17.62
CA GLY A 105 -8.49 5.88 17.69
C GLY A 105 -7.95 4.49 17.30
N VAL A 106 -8.80 3.45 17.40
CA VAL A 106 -8.47 2.09 16.98
C VAL A 106 -8.26 1.98 15.46
N LEU A 107 -9.20 2.51 14.66
CA LEU A 107 -9.07 2.55 13.21
C LEU A 107 -7.81 3.31 12.80
N LEU A 108 -7.61 4.50 13.36
CA LEU A 108 -6.46 5.34 13.03
C LEU A 108 -5.13 4.65 13.36
N ALA A 109 -5.05 3.98 14.52
CA ALA A 109 -3.85 3.24 14.92
C ALA A 109 -3.55 2.07 13.98
N ALA A 110 -4.56 1.30 13.56
CA ALA A 110 -4.41 0.19 12.62
C ALA A 110 -3.83 0.67 11.26
N PHE A 111 -4.43 1.69 10.66
CA PHE A 111 -3.94 2.26 9.40
C PHE A 111 -2.56 2.92 9.55
N SER A 112 -2.26 3.53 10.69
CA SER A 112 -0.92 4.09 10.96
C SER A 112 0.16 3.01 11.00
N GLN A 113 -0.11 1.88 11.66
CA GLN A 113 0.83 0.76 11.71
C GLN A 113 1.02 0.12 10.33
N GLU A 114 -0.07 -0.07 9.59
CA GLU A 114 -0.01 -0.60 8.23
C GLU A 114 0.79 0.33 7.29
N LEU A 115 0.59 1.64 7.40
CA LEU A 115 1.35 2.62 6.61
C LEU A 115 2.85 2.55 6.90
N LYS A 116 3.25 2.41 8.17
CA LYS A 116 4.67 2.25 8.54
C LYS A 116 5.27 1.01 7.91
N LEU A 117 4.54 -0.12 7.92
CA LEU A 117 4.97 -1.33 7.25
C LEU A 117 5.17 -1.11 5.74
N LYS A 118 4.22 -0.45 5.07
CA LYS A 118 4.33 -0.15 3.63
C LYS A 118 5.50 0.78 3.31
N GLN A 119 5.78 1.76 4.16
CA GLN A 119 6.98 2.60 4.06
C GLN A 119 8.27 1.78 4.19
N THR A 120 8.33 0.84 5.13
CA THR A 120 9.48 -0.08 5.24
C THR A 120 9.63 -0.94 3.98
N ILE A 121 8.54 -1.54 3.49
CA ILE A 121 8.59 -2.35 2.28
C ILE A 121 9.09 -1.52 1.09
N LEU A 122 8.62 -0.30 0.92
CA LEU A 122 9.07 0.61 -0.15
C LEU A 122 10.59 0.84 -0.13
N GLN A 123 11.20 1.01 1.05
CA GLN A 123 12.65 1.20 1.15
C GLN A 123 13.44 -0.08 0.82
N GLU A 124 12.87 -1.25 1.09
CA GLU A 124 13.60 -2.52 1.02
C GLU A 124 13.33 -3.34 -0.26
N VAL A 125 12.16 -3.18 -0.88
CA VAL A 125 11.67 -4.08 -1.95
C VAL A 125 12.57 -4.09 -3.18
N ALA A 126 13.12 -2.95 -3.57
CA ALA A 126 14.04 -2.85 -4.71
C ALA A 126 15.46 -3.36 -4.39
N HIS A 127 15.84 -3.36 -3.11
CA HIS A 127 17.16 -3.75 -2.63
C HIS A 127 17.25 -5.23 -2.23
N THR A 128 16.10 -5.93 -2.20
CA THR A 128 16.02 -7.33 -1.76
C THR A 128 16.27 -8.29 -2.93
N MET A 129 17.30 -9.13 -2.81
CA MET A 129 17.63 -10.18 -3.79
C MET A 129 17.13 -11.58 -3.38
N THR A 130 16.69 -11.73 -2.12
CA THR A 130 16.24 -13.01 -1.58
C THR A 130 14.77 -13.24 -1.91
N SER A 131 14.50 -14.23 -2.78
CA SER A 131 13.15 -14.59 -3.23
C SER A 131 12.15 -14.76 -2.07
N ASP A 132 12.58 -15.38 -0.98
CA ASP A 132 11.69 -15.62 0.18
C ASP A 132 11.33 -14.34 0.92
N LEU A 133 12.26 -13.40 1.08
CA LEU A 133 11.97 -12.11 1.71
C LEU A 133 11.08 -11.25 0.82
N SER A 134 11.30 -11.26 -0.51
CA SER A 134 10.41 -10.57 -1.45
C SER A 134 8.98 -11.11 -1.37
N LYS A 135 8.78 -12.44 -1.27
CA LYS A 135 7.45 -13.03 -1.06
C LYS A 135 6.82 -12.59 0.27
N VAL A 136 7.61 -12.51 1.34
CA VAL A 136 7.13 -12.00 2.64
C VAL A 136 6.65 -10.55 2.49
N TYR A 137 7.40 -9.68 1.83
CA TYR A 137 6.98 -8.30 1.59
C TYR A 137 5.69 -8.21 0.77
N LEU A 138 5.57 -8.98 -0.31
CA LEU A 138 4.34 -9.03 -1.11
C LEU A 138 3.15 -9.54 -0.30
N SER A 139 3.34 -10.60 0.49
CA SER A 139 2.32 -11.14 1.39
C SER A 139 1.88 -10.11 2.42
N CYS A 140 2.84 -9.44 3.06
CA CYS A 140 2.58 -8.38 4.02
C CYS A 140 1.78 -7.23 3.38
N TRP A 141 2.17 -6.79 2.18
CA TRP A 141 1.47 -5.73 1.47
C TRP A 141 0.02 -6.10 1.12
N LEU A 142 -0.19 -7.32 0.62
CA LEU A 142 -1.49 -7.81 0.18
C LEU A 142 -2.46 -8.00 1.35
N HIS A 143 -2.00 -8.69 2.39
CA HIS A 143 -2.87 -9.14 3.48
C HIS A 143 -3.08 -8.10 4.57
N GLN A 144 -2.29 -7.02 4.59
CA GLN A 144 -2.45 -5.90 5.51
C GLN A 144 -2.55 -6.35 6.99
N PRO A 145 -1.50 -6.99 7.54
CA PRO A 145 -1.56 -7.68 8.82
C PRO A 145 -1.95 -6.78 10.00
N PHE A 146 -1.78 -5.45 9.88
CA PHE A 146 -2.15 -4.49 10.91
C PHE A 146 -3.57 -3.95 10.79
N ILE A 147 -4.34 -4.39 9.78
CA ILE A 147 -5.75 -4.05 9.61
C ILE A 147 -6.59 -5.33 9.84
N PRO A 148 -6.96 -5.63 11.11
CA PRO A 148 -7.79 -6.79 11.43
C PRO A 148 -9.12 -6.81 10.69
N ALA A 149 -9.63 -8.02 10.40
CA ALA A 149 -10.98 -8.17 9.85
C ALA A 149 -12.07 -7.53 10.73
N ALA A 150 -11.87 -7.53 12.05
CA ALA A 150 -12.75 -6.86 13.01
C ALA A 150 -12.91 -5.36 12.73
N THR A 151 -11.88 -4.70 12.20
CA THR A 151 -11.90 -3.29 11.81
C THR A 151 -12.89 -3.04 10.67
N ARG A 152 -12.90 -3.92 9.66
CA ARG A 152 -13.88 -3.87 8.56
C ARG A 152 -15.28 -4.19 9.04
N LEU A 153 -15.44 -5.21 9.88
CA LEU A 153 -16.73 -5.58 10.46
C LEU A 153 -17.32 -4.45 11.33
N GLY A 154 -16.47 -3.75 12.10
CA GLY A 154 -16.89 -2.59 12.89
C GLY A 154 -17.43 -1.46 12.01
N LEU A 155 -16.78 -1.20 10.87
CA LEU A 155 -17.27 -0.21 9.91
C LEU A 155 -18.57 -0.66 9.21
N GLU A 156 -18.70 -1.95 8.87
CA GLU A 156 -19.94 -2.51 8.33
C GLU A 156 -21.11 -2.37 9.31
N ALA A 157 -20.89 -2.69 10.59
CA ALA A 157 -21.86 -2.48 11.66
C ALA A 157 -22.23 -0.99 11.81
N LEU A 158 -21.24 -0.09 11.79
CA LEU A 158 -21.47 1.35 11.87
C LEU A 158 -22.32 1.85 10.68
N LEU A 159 -22.06 1.35 9.47
CA LEU A 159 -22.84 1.70 8.28
C LEU A 159 -24.28 1.17 8.34
N LEU A 160 -24.49 -0.01 8.91
CA LEU A 160 -25.84 -0.55 9.18
C LEU A 160 -26.58 0.30 10.19
N GLU A 161 -25.97 0.61 11.35
CA GLU A 161 -26.58 1.40 12.41
C GLU A 161 -26.91 2.84 11.97
N THR A 162 -26.10 3.40 11.09
CA THR A 162 -26.29 4.76 10.55
C THR A 162 -27.21 4.83 9.33
N GLY A 163 -27.73 3.68 8.88
CA GLY A 163 -28.69 3.58 7.78
C GLY A 163 -28.08 3.73 6.37
N HIS A 164 -26.76 3.58 6.22
CA HIS A 164 -26.10 3.52 4.91
C HIS A 164 -26.20 2.16 4.25
N ARG A 165 -26.50 1.10 5.03
CA ARG A 165 -26.70 -0.25 4.52
C ARG A 165 -28.09 -0.76 4.90
N PRO A 166 -28.77 -1.47 3.98
CA PRO A 166 -30.00 -2.16 4.30
C PRO A 166 -29.71 -3.35 5.25
N LEU A 167 -30.72 -3.71 6.05
CA LEU A 167 -30.73 -4.93 6.87
C LEU A 167 -30.94 -6.18 6.00
#